data_AF-A0A933C6D5-F1
#
_entry.id   AF-A0A933C6D5-F1
#
_cell.length_a   1.000
_cell.length_b   1.000
_cell.length_c   1.000
_cell.angle_alpha   90.00
_cell.angle_beta   90.00
_cell.angle_gamma   90.00
#
_symmetry.space_group_name_H-M   'P 1'
#
loop_
_entity.id
_entity.type
_entity.pdbx_description
1 polymer ?
#
loop_
_entity_poly.entity_id
_entity_poly.type
_entity_poly.pdbx_seq_one_letter_code
_entity_poly.pdbx_strand_id
1 'polypeptide(L)' 'MNQKTWSILGLLVVVSLVLETTLTYESDHWWDSIPAFYSLFGFIGCTAIILISKWLGKVLLQRREDYYD' A
#
# COMPACT_ATOMS: atom_id res chain seq x y z
N MET A 1 -6.96 1.55 22.30
CA MET A 1 -6.20 1.70 21.05
C MET A 1 -4.96 2.52 21.38
N ASN A 2 -3.86 1.85 21.69
CA ASN A 2 -2.83 2.41 22.56
C ASN A 2 -1.84 3.22 21.73
N GLN A 3 -1.47 4.41 22.19
CA GLN A 3 -0.53 5.33 21.54
C GLN A 3 0.79 4.66 21.12
N LYS A 4 1.22 3.65 21.89
CA LYS A 4 2.40 2.82 21.62
C LYS A 4 2.28 2.02 20.31
N THR A 5 1.08 1.57 19.94
CA THR A 5 0.85 0.80 18.70
C THR A 5 1.07 1.66 17.46
N TRP A 6 0.64 2.92 17.49
CA TRP A 6 0.87 3.87 16.40
C TRP A 6 2.35 4.21 16.23
N SER A 7 3.07 4.37 17.35
CA SER A 7 4.51 4.59 17.32
C SER A 7 5.28 3.39 16.78
N ILE A 8 4.87 2.16 17.13
CA ILE A 8 5.49 0.92 16.61
C ILE A 8 5.24 0.78 15.10
N LEU A 9 4.02 1.03 14.64
CA LEU A 9 3.70 1.00 13.20
C LEU A 9 4.51 2.05 12.42
N GLY A 10 4.60 3.28 12.93
CA GLY A 10 5.41 4.33 12.31
C GLY A 10 6.89 3.97 12.27
N LEU A 11 7.44 3.41 13.35
CA LEU A 11 8.84 2.97 13.40
C LEU A 11 9.11 1.83 12.41
N LEU A 12 8.19 0.87 12.30
CA LEU A 12 8.32 -0.25 11.36
C LEU A 12 8.33 0.25 9.91
N VAL A 13 7.49 1.24 9.57
CA VAL A 13 7.50 1.90 8.25
C VAL A 13 8.84 2.58 7.98
N VAL A 14 9.39 3.31 8.97
CA VAL A 14 10.69 3.99 8.82
C VAL A 14 11.83 2.99 8.64
N VAL A 15 11.84 1.89 9.41
CA VAL A 15 12.85 0.82 9.30
C VAL A 15 12.81 0.15 7.93
N SER A 16 11.62 -0.15 7.40
CA SER A 16 11.47 -0.70 6.05
C SER A 16 12.00 0.27 4.99
N LEU A 17 11.75 1.58 5.15
CA LEU A 17 12.26 2.61 4.24
C LEU A 17 13.79 2.65 4.21
N VAL A 18 14.41 2.55 5.39
CA VAL A 18 15.88 2.58 5.52
C VAL A 18 16.52 1.32 4.94
N LEU A 19 15.95 0.14 5.20
CA LEU A 19 16.45 -1.14 4.68
C LEU A 19 16.47 -1.16 3.14
N GLU A 20 15.47 -0.55 2.52
CA GLU A 20 15.38 -0.49 1.07
C GLU A 20 16.38 0.48 0.44
N THR A 21 16.70 1.58 1.13
CA THR A 21 17.77 2.50 0.69
C THR A 21 19.18 1.92 0.84
N THR A 22 19.37 0.92 1.71
CA THR A 22 20.69 0.32 1.99
C THR A 22 20.97 -0.96 1.21
N LEU A 23 19.93 -1.69 0.79
CA LEU A 23 20.07 -2.85 -0.08
C LEU A 23 20.12 -2.39 -1.54
N THR A 24 21.30 -1.95 -1.97
CA THR A 24 21.63 -1.80 -3.40
C THR A 24 21.62 -3.19 -4.02
N TYR A 25 20.50 -3.59 -4.61
CA TYR A 25 20.50 -4.73 -5.51
C TYR A 25 21.26 -4.31 -6.77
N GLU A 26 22.19 -5.14 -7.20
CA GLU A 26 22.92 -4.97 -8.44
C GLU A 26 21.97 -5.35 -9.58
N SER A 27 20.96 -4.53 -9.87
CA SER A 27 20.02 -4.76 -10.98
C SER A 27 20.33 -3.81 -12.13
N ASP A 28 20.51 -4.37 -13.33
CA ASP A 28 20.70 -3.66 -14.61
C ASP A 28 19.52 -2.76 -15.04
N HIS A 29 18.54 -2.53 -14.17
CA HIS A 29 17.34 -1.80 -14.50
C HIS A 29 17.38 -0.35 -13.99
N TRP A 30 17.01 0.58 -14.87
CA TRP A 30 17.03 2.03 -14.62
C TRP A 30 16.26 2.51 -13.38
N TRP A 31 15.31 1.71 -12.87
CA TRP A 31 14.52 2.05 -11.69
C TRP A 31 15.24 1.82 -10.36
N ASP A 32 16.35 1.07 -10.33
CA ASP A 32 17.15 0.87 -9.11
C ASP A 32 17.89 2.14 -8.66
N SER A 33 17.99 3.14 -9.53
CA SER A 33 18.55 4.45 -9.15
C SER A 33 17.60 5.25 -8.25
N ILE A 34 16.33 4.83 -8.13
CA ILE A 34 15.32 5.51 -7.32
C ILE A 34 15.31 4.89 -5.91
N PRO A 35 15.78 5.61 -4.87
CA PRO A 35 15.68 5.11 -3.51
C PRO A 35 14.21 4.95 -3.10
N ALA A 36 13.90 3.87 -2.38
CA ALA A 36 12.55 3.52 -1.91
C ALA A 36 11.52 3.13 -3.00
N PHE A 37 11.97 2.74 -4.20
CA PHE A 37 11.10 2.35 -5.31
C PHE A 37 10.13 1.19 -4.99
N TYR A 38 10.62 0.11 -4.37
CA TYR A 38 9.84 -1.08 -4.05
C TYR A 38 8.81 -0.84 -2.93
N SER A 39 9.13 -0.06 -1.91
CA SER A 39 8.17 0.33 -0.85
C SER A 39 7.10 1.25 -1.41
N LEU A 40 7.47 2.23 -2.24
CA LEU A 40 6.50 3.06 -2.96
C LEU A 40 5.60 2.21 -3.86
N PHE A 41 6.18 1.29 -4.63
CA PHE A 41 5.43 0.40 -5.51
C PHE A 41 4.47 -0.50 -4.72
N GLY A 42 4.91 -1.10 -3.61
CA GLY A 42 4.07 -1.90 -2.72
C GLY A 42 2.96 -1.09 -2.06
N PHE A 43 3.25 0.13 -1.61
CA PHE A 43 2.27 1.03 -0.99
C PHE A 43 1.21 1.49 -2.01
N ILE A 44 1.65 1.87 -3.21
CA ILE A 44 0.77 2.23 -4.32
C ILE A 44 -0.07 1.03 -4.74
N GLY A 45 0.52 -0.16 -4.87
CA GLY A 45 -0.18 -1.39 -5.20
C GLY A 45 -1.27 -1.74 -4.18
N CYS A 46 -0.95 -1.69 -2.89
CA CYS A 46 -1.91 -1.94 -1.82
C CYS A 46 -3.05 -0.91 -1.83
N THR A 47 -2.71 0.38 -1.94
CA THR A 47 -3.69 1.47 -2.03
C THR A 47 -4.59 1.33 -3.25
N ALA A 48 -4.02 1.00 -4.41
CA ALA A 48 -4.75 0.78 -5.65
C ALA A 48 -5.76 -0.36 -5.51
N ILE A 49 -5.37 -1.50 -4.92
CA ILE A 49 -6.29 -2.63 -4.66
C ILE A 49 -7.46 -2.19 -3.78
N ILE A 50 -7.21 -1.43 -2.71
CA ILE A 50 -8.27 -0.93 -1.82
C ILE A 50 -9.24 -0.02 -2.58
N LEU A 51 -8.71 0.92 -3.36
CA LEU A 51 -9.53 1.87 -4.13
C LEU A 51 -10.36 1.16 -5.21
N ILE A 52 -9.75 0.25 -5.95
CA ILE A 52 -10.42 -0.56 -6.98
C ILE A 52 -11.50 -1.41 -6.34
N SER A 53 -11.20 -2.10 -5.24
CA SER A 53 -12.18 -2.91 -4.50
C SER A 53 -13.36 -2.08 -4.02
N LYS A 54 -13.11 -0.87 -3.51
CA LYS A 54 -14.17 0.05 -3.07
C LYS A 54 -15.02 0.55 -4.24
N TRP A 55 -14.40 0.84 -5.39
CA TRP A 55 -15.10 1.26 -6.60
C TRP A 55 -15.96 0.13 -7.16
N LEU A 56 -15.37 -1.07 -7.28
CA LEU A 56 -16.06 -2.28 -7.72
C LEU A 56 -17.23 -2.63 -6.79
N GLY A 57 -17.05 -2.47 -5.48
CA GLY A 57 -18.10 -2.63 -4.47
C GLY A 57 -19.30 -1.72 -4.71
N LYS A 58 -19.06 -0.45 -5.05
CA LYS A 58 -20.15 0.50 -5.36
C LYS A 58 -20.83 0.22 -6.70
N VAL A 59 -20.06 -0.14 -7.73
CA VAL A 59 -20.58 -0.29 -9.09
C VAL A 59 -21.27 -1.65 -9.30
N LEU A 60 -20.72 -2.73 -8.75
CA LEU A 60 -21.22 -4.09 -8.98
C LEU A 60 -22.00 -4.69 -7.81
N LEU A 61 -21.68 -4.32 -6.56
CA LEU A 61 -22.22 -4.98 -5.36
C LEU A 61 -23.34 -4.22 -4.66
N GLN A 62 -23.57 -2.94 -4.97
CA GLN A 62 -24.78 -2.25 -4.52
C GLN A 62 -25.99 -2.78 -5.30
N ARG A 63 -26.53 -3.88 -4.81
CA ARG A 63 -27.83 -4.40 -5.21
C ARG A 63 -28.90 -3.37 -4.84
N ARG A 64 -29.73 -3.05 -5.83
CA ARG A 64 -30.92 -2.22 -5.69
C ARG A 64 -31.78 -2.71 -4.50
N GLU A 65 -32.12 -1.79 -3.60
CA GLU A 65 -32.84 -2.05 -2.33
C GLU A 65 -34.32 -2.45 -2.53
N ASP A 66 -34.81 -2.44 -3.77
CA ASP A 66 -36.18 -2.74 -4.19
C ASP A 66 -36.57 -4.24 -4.08
N TYR A 67 -35.91 -5.03 -3.23
CA TYR A 67 -36.22 -6.45 -3.04
C TYR A 67 -37.26 -6.73 -1.92
N TYR A 68 -37.83 -5.69 -1.33
CA TYR A 68 -38.90 -5.79 -0.33
C TYR A 68 -40.11 -4.87 -0.63
N ASP A 69 -40.17 -4.27 -1.83
CA ASP A 69 -41.40 -3.68 -2.36
C ASP A 69 -42.23 -4.74 -3.10
#